data_AF-A0A0C2WB13-F1
#
_entry.id   AF-A0A0C2WB13-F1
#
_cell.length_a   1.000
_cell.length_b   1.000
_cell.length_c   1.000
_cell.angle_alpha   90.00
_cell.angle_beta   90.00
_cell.angle_gamma   90.00
#
_symmetry.space_group_name_H-M   'P 1'
#
loop_
_entity.id
_entity.type
_entity.pdbx_description
1 polymer ?
#
loop_
_entity_poly.entity_id
_entity_poly.type
_entity_poly.pdbx_seq_one_letter_code
_entity_poly.pdbx_strand_id
1 'polypeptide(L)'
;MTACVRGDRVTSNERSLFDLRHFYVDADKIGRFTCGIAFEAIMSILWTYDDAPFLDGLWYEAVERSDNPIVRGFLAEQICLSHIAAHGMRAVHPELDRMSSASFEDKPAFDEFLSTGQTTRLYVPIAYNFMTVDGGILLLDRASKKATIFAIQFTLSQRHKQSDEEFHKRLWSTWIKPIVSAEFSVDSTFVWIDAKQPSEHVKPKVVKALRSGDKVVHPEYSVIHVGVETVHRKLAIALKIL
;
A
#
# COMPACT_ATOMS: atom_id res chain seq x y z
N MET A 1 16.94 6.12 17.39
CA MET A 1 16.40 5.64 16.08
C MET A 1 16.68 6.69 15.02
N THR A 2 17.06 6.32 13.80
CA THR A 2 17.61 7.24 12.79
C THR A 2 16.51 7.95 11.98
N ALA A 3 16.37 9.28 12.10
CA ALA A 3 15.45 10.12 11.31
C ALA A 3 16.01 10.58 9.98
N CYS A 4 17.33 10.58 9.79
CA CYS A 4 17.82 10.67 8.43
C CYS A 4 17.51 9.34 7.76
N VAL A 5 16.45 9.30 6.95
CA VAL A 5 16.04 8.06 6.29
C VAL A 5 17.12 7.55 5.33
N ARG A 6 17.96 8.46 4.82
CA ARG A 6 19.16 8.15 4.03
C ARG A 6 20.38 7.72 4.86
N GLY A 7 20.35 7.90 6.18
CA GLY A 7 21.49 7.66 7.06
C GLY A 7 22.66 8.65 6.87
N ASP A 8 22.45 9.68 6.06
CA ASP A 8 23.45 10.72 5.79
C ASP A 8 23.60 11.67 6.97
N ARG A 9 24.75 12.35 7.01
CA ARG A 9 24.97 13.45 7.94
C ARG A 9 24.07 14.61 7.57
N VAL A 10 23.33 15.12 8.54
CA VAL A 10 22.55 16.34 8.43
C VAL A 10 23.52 17.50 8.24
N THR A 11 23.49 18.10 7.04
CA THR A 11 24.40 19.19 6.63
C THR A 11 23.88 20.57 7.07
N SER A 12 22.56 20.72 7.23
CA SER A 12 21.88 21.90 7.77
C SER A 12 20.92 21.49 8.89
N ASN A 13 21.02 22.14 10.05
CA ASN A 13 20.10 21.89 11.16
C ASN A 13 18.90 22.83 11.05
N GLU A 14 17.91 22.45 10.23
CA GLU A 14 16.69 23.23 10.01
C GLU A 14 15.69 23.00 11.15
N ARG A 15 16.07 23.42 12.35
CA ARG A 15 15.29 23.30 13.60
C ARG A 15 13.90 23.93 13.53
N SER A 16 13.62 24.74 12.51
CA SER A 16 12.32 25.33 12.22
C SER A 16 11.34 24.37 11.55
N LEU A 17 11.82 23.26 10.97
CA LEU A 17 10.98 22.33 10.21
C LEU A 17 10.40 21.20 11.05
N PHE A 18 10.98 20.92 12.22
CA PHE A 18 10.60 19.77 13.03
C PHE A 18 10.77 20.03 14.53
N ASP A 19 9.89 19.44 15.33
CA ASP A 19 9.92 19.58 16.79
C ASP A 19 11.09 18.79 17.38
N LEU A 20 11.99 19.49 18.09
CA LEU A 20 13.20 18.91 18.67
C LEU A 20 12.94 17.87 19.77
N ARG A 21 11.73 17.83 20.32
CA ARG A 21 11.30 16.76 21.24
C ARG A 21 11.09 15.44 20.52
N HIS A 22 10.85 15.49 19.22
CA HIS A 22 10.52 14.35 18.38
C HIS A 22 11.64 13.99 17.39
N PHE A 23 12.42 14.98 16.96
CA PHE A 23 13.52 14.81 16.02
C PHE A 23 14.77 15.55 16.50
N TYR A 24 15.93 14.90 16.48
CA TYR A 24 17.17 15.51 16.95
C TYR A 24 18.34 15.04 16.09
N VAL A 25 19.46 15.77 16.13
CA VAL A 25 20.70 15.36 15.47
C VAL A 25 21.64 14.86 16.56
N ASP A 26 22.16 13.65 16.41
CA ASP A 26 23.11 13.08 17.37
C ASP A 26 24.54 13.63 17.20
N ALA A 27 25.47 13.16 18.04
CA ALA A 27 26.86 13.58 18.01
C ALA A 27 27.58 13.27 16.68
N ASP A 28 27.11 12.25 15.95
CA ASP A 28 27.65 11.84 14.65
C ASP A 28 27.05 12.63 13.48
N LYS A 29 26.26 13.67 13.79
CA LYS A 29 25.47 14.47 12.85
C LYS A 29 24.38 13.70 12.13
N ILE A 30 23.92 12.58 12.70
CA ILE A 30 22.86 11.79 12.09
C ILE A 30 21.52 12.24 12.67
N GLY A 31 20.55 12.50 11.80
CA GLY A 31 19.17 12.78 12.21
C GLY A 31 18.59 11.56 12.92
N ARG A 32 17.90 11.77 14.04
CA ARG A 32 17.25 10.78 14.91
C ARG A 32 15.82 11.19 15.21
N PHE A 33 14.95 10.23 15.50
CA PHE A 33 13.59 10.46 16.01
C PHE A 33 13.37 9.69 17.30
N THR A 34 12.42 10.14 18.10
CA THR A 34 12.14 9.56 19.42
C THR A 34 11.11 8.43 19.40
N CYS A 35 10.24 8.36 18.40
CA CYS A 35 9.23 7.30 18.25
C CYS A 35 8.77 7.09 16.79
N GLY A 36 8.09 5.95 16.53
CA GLY A 36 7.55 5.62 15.20
C GLY A 36 6.57 6.67 14.67
N ILE A 37 5.74 7.26 15.54
CA ILE A 37 4.80 8.33 15.17
C ILE A 37 5.54 9.54 14.59
N ALA A 38 6.68 9.91 15.18
CA ALA A 38 7.49 11.00 14.64
C ALA A 38 8.06 10.63 13.26
N PHE A 39 8.59 9.42 13.10
CA PHE A 39 9.06 8.94 11.79
C PHE A 39 7.95 8.98 10.72
N GLU A 40 6.76 8.49 11.05
CA GLU A 40 5.64 8.46 10.11
C GLU A 40 5.13 9.86 9.77
N ALA A 41 5.09 10.79 10.74
CA ALA A 41 4.70 12.17 10.50
C ALA A 41 5.64 12.85 9.48
N ILE A 42 6.95 12.65 9.60
CA ILE A 42 7.90 13.22 8.62
C ILE A 42 7.82 12.51 7.28
N MET A 43 7.45 11.22 7.26
CA MET A 43 7.23 10.49 6.01
C MET A 43 5.95 10.93 5.27
N SER A 44 4.88 11.26 5.98
CA SER A 44 3.66 11.84 5.40
C SER A 44 3.94 13.21 4.76
N ILE A 45 4.80 14.01 5.40
CA ILE A 45 5.31 15.25 4.81
C ILE A 45 6.09 14.94 3.53
N LEU A 46 7.05 14.00 3.56
CA LEU A 46 7.82 13.63 2.37
C LEU A 46 6.91 13.19 1.20
N TRP A 47 5.86 12.41 1.46
CA TRP A 47 4.86 12.02 0.47
C TRP A 47 4.08 13.19 -0.14
N THR A 48 3.89 14.26 0.63
CA THR A 48 3.16 15.46 0.17
C THR A 48 4.04 16.36 -0.70
N TYR A 49 5.36 16.33 -0.49
CA TYR A 49 6.31 17.28 -1.10
C TYR A 49 7.26 16.66 -2.13
N ASP A 50 7.36 15.33 -2.20
CA ASP A 50 8.31 14.65 -3.09
C ASP A 50 7.57 13.80 -4.14
N ASP A 51 7.76 14.17 -5.42
CA ASP A 51 7.37 13.36 -6.58
C ASP A 51 8.35 12.18 -6.81
N ALA A 52 9.43 12.08 -6.03
CA ALA A 52 10.44 11.05 -6.21
C ALA A 52 9.94 9.67 -5.72
N PRO A 53 9.90 8.65 -6.60
CA PRO A 53 9.52 7.30 -6.20
C PRO A 53 10.57 6.73 -5.22
N PHE A 54 10.12 5.89 -4.27
CA PHE A 54 10.97 5.17 -3.29
C PHE A 54 11.82 4.07 -3.97
N LEU A 55 12.43 4.35 -5.12
CA LEU A 55 13.18 3.40 -5.95
C LEU A 55 14.66 3.76 -6.09
N ASP A 56 15.09 4.87 -5.51
CA ASP A 56 16.52 5.20 -5.35
C ASP A 56 17.25 4.12 -4.52
N GLY A 57 18.52 3.85 -4.85
CA GLY A 57 19.39 2.91 -4.14
C GLY A 57 19.43 3.13 -2.63
N LEU A 58 19.39 4.39 -2.20
CA LEU A 58 19.46 4.79 -0.79
C LEU A 58 18.30 4.22 0.05
N TRP A 59 17.12 4.02 -0.55
CA TRP A 59 15.96 3.45 0.17
C TRP A 59 16.17 1.97 0.51
N TYR A 60 16.83 1.21 -0.38
CA TYR A 60 17.18 -0.19 -0.11
C TYR A 60 18.25 -0.29 0.98
N GLU A 61 19.26 0.57 0.94
CA GLU A 61 20.27 0.66 2.01
C GLU A 61 19.64 1.06 3.35
N ALA A 62 18.59 1.88 3.35
CA ALA A 62 17.85 2.25 4.55
C ALA A 62 17.08 1.04 5.13
N VAL A 63 16.46 0.23 4.27
CA VAL A 63 15.83 -1.05 4.67
C VAL A 63 16.85 -2.00 5.28
N GLU A 64 18.02 -2.16 4.66
CA GLU A 64 19.08 -3.06 5.11
C GLU A 64 19.67 -2.66 6.47
N ARG A 65 19.82 -1.35 6.71
CA ARG A 65 20.39 -0.79 7.94
C ARG A 65 19.38 -0.63 9.08
N SER A 66 18.08 -0.70 8.80
CA SER A 66 17.06 -0.47 9.82
C SER A 66 16.84 -1.70 10.71
N ASP A 67 17.31 -1.62 11.95
CA ASP A 67 16.98 -2.60 13.00
C ASP A 67 15.58 -2.39 13.60
N ASN A 68 14.92 -1.27 13.32
CA ASN A 68 13.55 -1.03 13.76
C ASN A 68 12.57 -1.70 12.78
N PRO A 69 11.78 -2.71 13.23
CA PRO A 69 10.89 -3.46 12.36
C PRO A 69 9.73 -2.62 11.79
N ILE A 70 9.28 -1.57 12.50
CA ILE A 70 8.22 -0.68 12.03
C ILE A 70 8.74 0.16 10.87
N VAL A 71 9.89 0.81 11.05
CA VAL A 71 10.54 1.61 10.00
C VAL A 71 10.89 0.76 8.80
N ARG A 72 11.47 -0.41 9.03
CA ARG A 72 11.86 -1.33 7.98
C ARG A 72 10.65 -1.82 7.18
N GLY A 73 9.56 -2.17 7.86
CA GLY A 73 8.29 -2.58 7.24
C GLY A 73 7.70 -1.46 6.40
N PHE A 74 7.61 -0.25 6.97
CA PHE A 74 7.11 0.93 6.27
C PHE A 74 7.93 1.22 5.01
N LEU A 75 9.26 1.32 5.10
CA LEU A 75 10.10 1.58 3.93
C LEU A 75 9.95 0.51 2.85
N ALA A 76 9.89 -0.76 3.24
CA ALA A 76 9.70 -1.85 2.31
C ALA A 76 8.35 -1.78 1.59
N GLU A 77 7.27 -1.44 2.29
CA GLU A 77 5.95 -1.19 1.72
C GLU A 77 5.99 -0.03 0.70
N GLN A 78 6.61 1.10 1.06
CA GLN A 78 6.69 2.26 0.17
C GLN A 78 7.51 1.98 -1.09
N ILE A 79 8.63 1.26 -0.97
CA ILE A 79 9.42 0.76 -2.11
C ILE A 79 8.57 -0.17 -2.98
N CYS A 80 7.81 -1.08 -2.37
CA CYS A 80 6.97 -2.04 -3.07
C CYS A 80 5.86 -1.36 -3.88
N LEU A 81 5.09 -0.46 -3.26
CA LEU A 81 4.02 0.29 -3.92
C LEU A 81 4.56 1.20 -5.03
N SER A 82 5.70 1.86 -4.80
CA SER A 82 6.40 2.64 -5.83
C SER A 82 6.84 1.78 -7.01
N HIS A 83 7.31 0.56 -6.74
CA HIS A 83 7.70 -0.39 -7.78
C HIS A 83 6.51 -0.82 -8.63
N ILE A 84 5.38 -1.14 -7.98
CA ILE A 84 4.12 -1.51 -8.65
C ILE A 84 3.62 -0.38 -9.54
N ALA A 85 3.66 0.87 -9.09
CA ALA A 85 3.29 2.01 -9.93
C ALA A 85 4.20 2.10 -11.17
N ALA A 86 5.52 1.98 -10.99
CA ALA A 86 6.50 2.16 -12.06
C ALA A 86 6.59 1.01 -13.07
N HIS A 87 6.32 -0.24 -12.65
CA HIS A 87 6.56 -1.45 -13.45
C HIS A 87 5.34 -2.38 -13.58
N GLY A 88 4.25 -2.09 -12.87
CA GLY A 88 3.08 -2.95 -12.80
C GLY A 88 3.25 -4.16 -11.88
N MET A 89 2.31 -5.09 -11.97
CA MET A 89 2.24 -6.31 -11.17
C MET A 89 1.67 -7.47 -12.01
N ARG A 90 2.31 -7.74 -13.15
CA ARG A 90 1.85 -8.75 -14.13
C ARG A 90 1.79 -10.18 -13.60
N ALA A 91 2.54 -10.48 -12.53
CA ALA A 91 2.46 -11.75 -11.82
C ALA A 91 1.10 -12.00 -11.15
N VAL A 92 0.34 -10.94 -10.84
CA VAL A 92 -1.01 -11.02 -10.28
C VAL A 92 -2.05 -10.98 -11.39
N HIS A 93 -1.90 -10.09 -12.37
CA HIS A 93 -2.82 -9.99 -13.49
C HIS A 93 -2.12 -9.38 -14.72
N PRO A 94 -2.27 -9.95 -15.93
CA PRO A 94 -1.47 -9.59 -17.10
C PRO A 94 -1.62 -8.13 -17.54
N GLU A 95 -2.78 -7.52 -17.29
CA GLU A 95 -3.07 -6.12 -17.63
C GLU A 95 -2.58 -5.12 -16.57
N LEU A 96 -2.04 -5.57 -15.44
CA LEU A 96 -1.42 -4.68 -14.46
C LEU A 96 0.00 -4.32 -14.92
N ASP A 97 0.06 -3.40 -15.88
CA ASP A 97 1.29 -2.75 -16.34
C ASP A 97 1.59 -1.49 -15.51
N ARG A 98 2.62 -0.73 -15.89
CA ARG A 98 2.90 0.60 -15.35
C ARG A 98 1.64 1.46 -15.29
N MET A 99 1.42 2.09 -14.15
CA MET A 99 0.21 2.88 -13.87
C MET A 99 0.55 4.17 -13.10
N SER A 100 -0.30 5.19 -13.24
CA SER A 100 -0.24 6.35 -12.34
C SER A 100 -0.65 5.94 -10.92
N SER A 101 -0.13 6.64 -9.92
CA SER A 101 -0.58 6.57 -8.54
C SER A 101 -1.38 7.82 -8.15
N ALA A 102 -2.26 7.68 -7.16
CA ALA A 102 -2.93 8.80 -6.48
C ALA A 102 -3.05 8.50 -4.99
N SER A 103 -2.99 9.53 -4.17
CA SER A 103 -3.11 9.42 -2.72
C SER A 103 -4.56 9.64 -2.24
N PHE A 104 -4.94 9.09 -1.08
CA PHE A 104 -6.25 9.34 -0.48
C PHE A 104 -6.26 9.27 1.06
N GLU A 105 -7.13 10.01 1.73
CA GLU A 105 -7.26 9.99 3.20
C GLU A 105 -8.21 8.89 3.70
N ASP A 106 -9.46 8.91 3.22
CA ASP A 106 -10.53 8.02 3.69
C ASP A 106 -10.88 6.95 2.64
N LYS A 107 -11.10 7.39 1.39
CA LYS A 107 -11.43 6.50 0.28
C LYS A 107 -10.79 6.97 -1.03
N PRO A 108 -10.50 6.05 -1.96
CA PRO A 108 -10.08 6.40 -3.31
C PRO A 108 -11.11 7.28 -4.04
N ALA A 109 -10.63 8.32 -4.74
CA ALA A 109 -11.43 9.18 -5.61
C ALA A 109 -11.71 8.49 -6.97
N PHE A 110 -12.42 7.35 -6.93
CA PHE A 110 -12.71 6.58 -8.15
C PHE A 110 -13.62 7.31 -9.13
N ASP A 111 -14.51 8.17 -8.65
CA ASP A 111 -15.37 9.02 -9.48
C ASP A 111 -14.56 9.93 -10.41
N GLU A 112 -13.53 10.59 -9.89
CA GLU A 112 -12.60 11.38 -10.70
C GLU A 112 -11.94 10.51 -11.77
N PHE A 113 -11.42 9.34 -11.38
CA PHE A 113 -10.73 8.43 -12.28
C PHE A 113 -11.63 7.83 -13.37
N LEU A 114 -12.88 7.50 -13.06
CA LEU A 114 -13.85 6.96 -14.01
C LEU A 114 -14.10 7.92 -15.19
N SER A 115 -14.00 9.24 -14.93
CA SER A 115 -14.12 10.29 -15.93
C SER A 115 -12.89 10.44 -16.83
N THR A 116 -11.75 9.86 -16.45
CA THR A 116 -10.52 9.88 -17.25
C THR A 116 -10.57 8.85 -18.39
N GLY A 117 -9.68 8.97 -19.37
CA GLY A 117 -9.47 7.93 -20.39
C GLY A 117 -8.58 6.76 -19.92
N GLN A 118 -8.09 6.79 -18.68
CA GLN A 118 -7.17 5.77 -18.16
C GLN A 118 -7.93 4.50 -17.76
N THR A 119 -7.23 3.37 -17.79
CA THR A 119 -7.78 2.04 -17.45
C THR A 119 -7.24 1.49 -16.14
N THR A 120 -6.10 1.98 -15.66
CA THR A 120 -5.48 1.48 -14.42
C THR A 120 -4.90 2.61 -13.58
N ARG A 121 -5.11 2.57 -12.27
CA ARG A 121 -4.48 3.49 -11.30
C ARG A 121 -4.28 2.82 -9.95
N LEU A 122 -3.11 3.04 -9.36
CA LEU A 122 -2.80 2.68 -7.98
C LEU A 122 -3.28 3.80 -7.04
N TYR A 123 -3.88 3.42 -5.92
CA TYR A 123 -4.30 4.31 -4.85
C TYR A 123 -3.57 3.97 -3.58
N VAL A 124 -2.95 4.96 -2.95
CA VAL A 124 -2.15 4.79 -1.73
C VAL A 124 -2.78 5.63 -0.61
N PRO A 125 -3.14 5.04 0.54
CA PRO A 125 -3.65 5.79 1.66
C PRO A 125 -2.55 6.68 2.25
N ILE A 126 -2.89 7.92 2.61
CA ILE A 126 -2.03 8.81 3.39
C ILE A 126 -2.32 8.76 4.90
N ALA A 127 -3.45 8.17 5.28
CA ALA A 127 -3.81 7.99 6.67
C ALA A 127 -2.96 6.90 7.33
N TYR A 128 -2.44 7.20 8.52
CA TYR A 128 -1.69 6.25 9.34
C TYR A 128 -2.55 5.02 9.72
N ASN A 129 -1.98 3.82 9.55
CA ASN A 129 -2.66 2.54 9.82
C ASN A 129 -4.04 2.46 9.16
N PHE A 130 -4.11 2.79 7.87
CA PHE A 130 -5.34 2.58 7.10
C PHE A 130 -5.76 1.12 7.22
N MET A 131 -6.92 0.90 7.84
CA MET A 131 -7.19 -0.23 8.74
C MET A 131 -7.01 -1.64 8.16
N THR A 132 -6.90 -1.79 6.84
CA THR A 132 -7.01 -3.10 6.16
C THR A 132 -6.22 -3.25 4.85
N VAL A 133 -5.65 -2.18 4.30
CA VAL A 133 -4.92 -2.21 3.02
C VAL A 133 -3.83 -1.16 3.01
N ASP A 134 -2.71 -1.48 2.38
CA ASP A 134 -1.59 -0.55 2.16
C ASP A 134 -1.71 0.14 0.80
N GLY A 135 -2.52 -0.41 -0.11
CA GLY A 135 -2.85 0.20 -1.39
C GLY A 135 -4.02 -0.49 -2.07
N GLY A 136 -4.51 0.10 -3.16
CA GLY A 136 -5.55 -0.49 -3.99
C GLY A 136 -5.37 -0.13 -5.45
N ILE A 137 -5.47 -1.09 -6.36
CA ILE A 137 -5.46 -0.82 -7.80
C ILE A 137 -6.89 -0.93 -8.31
N LEU A 138 -7.34 0.05 -9.09
CA LEU A 138 -8.54 -0.06 -9.90
C LEU A 138 -8.14 -0.32 -11.35
N LEU A 139 -8.58 -1.46 -11.90
CA LEU A 139 -8.47 -1.82 -13.31
C LEU A 139 -9.86 -1.75 -13.96
N LEU A 140 -9.97 -1.09 -15.11
CA LEU A 140 -11.21 -0.91 -15.85
C LEU A 140 -11.08 -1.52 -17.24
N ASP A 141 -11.97 -2.47 -17.54
CA ASP A 141 -12.36 -2.81 -18.90
C ASP A 141 -13.61 -2.00 -19.26
N ARG A 142 -13.39 -0.94 -20.03
CA ARG A 142 -14.45 -0.02 -20.46
C ARG A 142 -15.35 -0.63 -21.53
N ALA A 143 -14.86 -1.61 -22.30
CA ALA A 143 -15.63 -2.25 -23.37
C ALA A 143 -16.68 -3.19 -22.78
N SER A 144 -16.31 -4.00 -21.78
CA SER A 144 -17.24 -4.91 -21.10
C SER A 144 -17.92 -4.31 -19.88
N LYS A 145 -17.62 -3.05 -19.53
CA LYS A 145 -18.11 -2.39 -18.29
C LYS A 145 -17.80 -3.23 -17.05
N LYS A 146 -16.55 -3.67 -16.96
CA LYS A 146 -16.02 -4.44 -15.85
C LYS A 146 -14.92 -3.68 -15.13
N ALA A 147 -14.98 -3.69 -13.81
CA ALA A 147 -13.97 -3.13 -12.94
C ALA A 147 -13.43 -4.24 -12.04
N THR A 148 -12.12 -4.29 -11.84
CA THR A 148 -11.49 -5.17 -10.87
C THR A 148 -10.73 -4.32 -9.87
N ILE A 149 -11.03 -4.50 -8.59
CA ILE A 149 -10.26 -3.89 -7.50
C ILE A 149 -9.24 -4.92 -6.99
N PHE A 150 -7.97 -4.54 -7.01
CA PHE A 150 -6.91 -5.28 -6.35
C PHE A 150 -6.54 -4.57 -5.05
N ALA A 151 -7.12 -5.01 -3.93
CA ALA A 151 -6.73 -4.54 -2.60
C ALA A 151 -5.38 -5.16 -2.22
N ILE A 152 -4.40 -4.36 -1.82
CA ILE A 152 -3.02 -4.81 -1.57
C ILE A 152 -2.70 -4.69 -0.09
N GLN A 153 -2.11 -5.74 0.46
CA GLN A 153 -1.47 -5.73 1.77
C GLN A 153 -0.07 -6.31 1.66
N PHE A 154 0.93 -5.50 2.02
CA PHE A 154 2.29 -5.91 2.22
C PHE A 154 2.50 -6.34 3.69
N THR A 155 3.16 -7.47 3.92
CA THR A 155 3.51 -7.86 5.28
C THR A 155 4.75 -8.74 5.33
N LEU A 156 5.63 -8.43 6.28
CA LEU A 156 6.78 -9.29 6.63
C LEU A 156 6.44 -10.24 7.78
N SER A 157 5.25 -10.12 8.38
CA SER A 157 4.84 -10.93 9.51
C SER A 157 4.24 -12.25 9.05
N GLN A 158 4.68 -13.36 9.64
CA GLN A 158 4.06 -14.68 9.44
C GLN A 158 2.64 -14.76 10.04
N ARG A 159 2.34 -13.90 11.03
CA ARG A 159 1.02 -13.77 11.63
C ARG A 159 0.43 -12.43 11.23
N HIS A 160 -0.55 -12.46 10.35
CA HIS A 160 -1.27 -11.25 9.94
C HIS A 160 -2.73 -11.32 10.39
N LYS A 161 -3.34 -10.14 10.56
CA LYS A 161 -4.79 -10.02 10.73
C LYS A 161 -5.49 -10.52 9.47
N GLN A 162 -6.77 -10.84 9.56
CA GLN A 162 -7.62 -11.17 8.41
C GLN A 162 -8.00 -9.89 7.65
N SER A 163 -6.99 -9.15 7.17
CA SER A 163 -7.16 -7.85 6.51
C SER A 163 -8.05 -7.93 5.28
N ASP A 164 -8.00 -9.06 4.58
CA ASP A 164 -8.87 -9.37 3.44
C ASP A 164 -10.35 -9.39 3.84
N GLU A 165 -10.69 -10.08 4.93
CA GLU A 165 -12.06 -10.09 5.43
C GLU A 165 -12.50 -8.73 5.96
N GLU A 166 -11.62 -8.03 6.67
CA GLU A 166 -11.94 -6.72 7.23
C GLU A 166 -12.16 -5.67 6.13
N PHE A 167 -11.35 -5.68 5.07
CA PHE A 167 -11.54 -4.84 3.88
C PHE A 167 -12.94 -5.07 3.29
N HIS A 168 -13.31 -6.34 3.07
CA HIS A 168 -14.60 -6.66 2.46
C HIS A 168 -15.80 -6.39 3.37
N LYS A 169 -15.65 -6.54 4.69
CA LYS A 169 -16.70 -6.26 5.67
C LYS A 169 -16.91 -4.76 5.89
N ARG A 170 -15.84 -3.95 5.84
CA ARG A 170 -15.88 -2.54 6.26
C ARG A 170 -15.78 -1.53 5.12
N LEU A 171 -14.90 -1.75 4.15
CA LEU A 171 -14.53 -0.74 3.15
C LEU A 171 -15.17 -1.00 1.79
N TRP A 172 -15.36 -2.27 1.41
CA TRP A 172 -15.83 -2.67 0.08
C TRP A 172 -17.06 -1.90 -0.38
N SER A 173 -18.13 -1.87 0.42
CA SER A 173 -19.39 -1.21 0.05
C SER A 173 -19.24 0.29 -0.19
N THR A 174 -18.25 0.94 0.42
CA THR A 174 -17.97 2.37 0.23
C THR A 174 -17.13 2.59 -1.02
N TRP A 175 -16.13 1.73 -1.24
CA TRP A 175 -15.23 1.79 -2.39
C TRP A 175 -15.97 1.58 -3.70
N ILE A 176 -16.89 0.60 -3.78
CA ILE A 176 -17.52 0.26 -5.06
C ILE A 176 -18.67 1.17 -5.48
N LYS A 177 -19.25 1.96 -4.56
CA LYS A 177 -20.40 2.83 -4.85
C LYS A 177 -20.22 3.68 -6.12
N PRO A 178 -19.14 4.48 -6.28
CA PRO A 178 -18.95 5.28 -7.49
C PRO A 178 -18.82 4.43 -8.76
N ILE A 179 -18.22 3.24 -8.67
CA ILE A 179 -18.00 2.33 -9.80
C ILE A 179 -19.34 1.72 -10.26
N VAL A 180 -20.15 1.24 -9.31
CA VAL A 180 -21.49 0.69 -9.59
C VAL A 180 -22.42 1.78 -10.12
N SER A 181 -22.35 3.00 -9.58
CA SER A 181 -23.11 4.15 -10.11
C SER A 181 -22.73 4.53 -11.54
N ALA A 182 -21.51 4.21 -11.97
CA ALA A 182 -21.06 4.35 -13.36
C ALA A 182 -21.37 3.13 -14.25
N GLU A 183 -22.22 2.22 -13.76
CA GLU A 183 -22.71 1.02 -14.45
C GLU A 183 -21.64 -0.03 -14.75
N PHE A 184 -20.56 -0.06 -13.96
CA PHE A 184 -19.58 -1.14 -14.02
C PHE A 184 -19.98 -2.29 -13.09
N SER A 185 -19.83 -3.51 -13.60
CA SER A 185 -19.71 -4.71 -12.74
C SER A 185 -18.37 -4.67 -12.00
N VAL A 186 -18.33 -5.16 -10.76
CA VAL A 186 -17.13 -5.05 -9.91
C VAL A 186 -16.71 -6.41 -9.36
N ASP A 187 -15.51 -6.84 -9.74
CA ASP A 187 -14.80 -7.98 -9.17
C ASP A 187 -13.78 -7.51 -8.13
N SER A 188 -13.46 -8.41 -7.19
CA SER A 188 -12.50 -8.14 -6.12
C SER A 188 -11.41 -9.20 -6.07
N THR A 189 -10.17 -8.75 -5.94
CA THR A 189 -9.02 -9.59 -5.62
C THR A 189 -8.26 -8.95 -4.46
N PHE A 190 -7.98 -9.72 -3.42
CA PHE A 190 -7.11 -9.30 -2.33
C PHE A 190 -5.72 -9.90 -2.54
N VAL A 191 -4.70 -9.05 -2.61
CA VAL A 191 -3.33 -9.40 -2.92
C VAL A 191 -2.48 -9.25 -1.65
N TRP A 192 -2.00 -10.38 -1.15
CA TRP A 192 -0.96 -10.44 -0.13
C TRP A 192 0.40 -10.45 -0.79
N ILE A 193 1.22 -9.44 -0.48
CA ILE A 193 2.64 -9.42 -0.82
C ILE A 193 3.39 -9.77 0.47
N ASP A 194 3.76 -11.03 0.61
CA ASP A 194 4.32 -11.56 1.85
C ASP A 194 5.47 -12.55 1.60
N ALA A 195 5.98 -13.15 2.67
CA ALA A 195 7.03 -14.17 2.59
C ALA A 195 6.47 -15.60 2.46
N LYS A 196 5.17 -15.76 2.19
CA LYS A 196 4.56 -17.08 2.02
C LYS A 196 4.76 -17.59 0.61
N GLN A 197 4.55 -18.89 0.46
CA GLN A 197 4.51 -19.50 -0.87
C GLN A 197 3.35 -18.92 -1.67
N PRO A 198 3.57 -18.64 -2.98
CA PRO A 198 2.50 -18.19 -3.85
C PRO A 198 1.30 -19.14 -3.80
N SER A 199 0.12 -18.58 -3.66
CA SER A 199 -1.12 -19.35 -3.62
C SER A 199 -2.30 -18.49 -4.04
N GLU A 200 -3.32 -19.13 -4.57
CA GLU A 200 -4.55 -18.47 -4.97
C GLU A 200 -5.74 -19.30 -4.48
N HIS A 201 -6.73 -18.62 -3.92
CA HIS A 201 -7.99 -19.25 -3.54
C HIS A 201 -9.14 -18.25 -3.64
N VAL A 202 -10.34 -18.76 -3.87
CA VAL A 202 -11.57 -17.96 -3.88
C VAL A 202 -12.26 -18.07 -2.53
N LYS A 203 -12.62 -16.95 -1.94
CA LYS A 203 -13.47 -16.88 -0.75
C LYS A 203 -14.93 -16.71 -1.18
N PRO A 204 -15.83 -17.64 -0.82
CA PRO A 204 -17.21 -17.61 -1.26
C PRO A 204 -17.96 -16.44 -0.63
N LYS A 205 -19.00 -15.98 -1.32
CA LYS A 205 -19.93 -14.95 -0.80
C LYS A 205 -20.55 -15.40 0.52
N VAL A 206 -20.55 -14.50 1.51
CA VAL A 206 -21.22 -14.75 2.80
C VAL A 206 -22.44 -13.83 2.93
N VAL A 207 -23.58 -14.44 3.20
CA VAL A 207 -24.86 -13.78 3.42
C VAL A 207 -25.38 -14.12 4.81
N LYS A 208 -25.87 -13.12 5.53
CA LYS A 208 -26.50 -13.27 6.84
C LYS A 208 -27.98 -12.95 6.72
N ALA A 209 -28.83 -13.94 7.01
CA ALA A 209 -30.26 -13.73 7.11
C ALA A 209 -30.58 -12.83 8.31
N LEU A 210 -31.34 -11.74 8.08
CA LEU A 210 -31.89 -10.88 9.11
C LEU A 210 -33.43 -10.93 9.04
N ARG A 211 -34.10 -10.48 10.12
CA ARG A 211 -35.57 -10.38 10.16
C ARG A 211 -36.14 -9.47 9.05
N SER A 212 -35.34 -8.54 8.54
CA SER A 212 -35.67 -7.61 7.45
C SER A 212 -35.23 -8.09 6.06
N GLY A 213 -34.75 -9.34 5.95
CA GLY A 213 -34.19 -9.91 4.72
C GLY A 213 -32.70 -10.20 4.82
N ASP A 214 -32.14 -10.74 3.74
CA ASP A 214 -30.75 -11.15 3.66
C ASP A 214 -29.80 -9.96 3.53
N LYS A 215 -28.74 -9.93 4.34
CA LYS A 215 -27.64 -8.96 4.26
C LYS A 215 -26.37 -9.65 3.79
N VAL A 216 -25.83 -9.22 2.66
CA VAL A 216 -24.48 -9.62 2.23
C VAL A 216 -23.46 -9.09 3.23
N VAL A 217 -22.67 -9.99 3.83
CA VAL A 217 -21.59 -9.67 4.77
C VAL A 217 -20.33 -9.30 3.99
N HIS A 218 -20.00 -10.08 2.97
CA HIS A 218 -19.00 -9.76 1.96
C HIS A 218 -19.35 -10.46 0.62
N PRO A 219 -18.89 -9.91 -0.53
CA PRO A 219 -19.03 -10.57 -1.82
C PRO A 219 -18.15 -11.83 -1.88
N GLU A 220 -18.25 -12.56 -2.99
CA GLU A 220 -17.17 -13.48 -3.39
C GLU A 220 -15.95 -12.67 -3.83
N TYR A 221 -14.75 -13.15 -3.53
CA TYR A 221 -13.50 -12.51 -3.95
C TYR A 221 -12.35 -13.50 -4.01
N SER A 222 -11.37 -13.22 -4.87
CA SER A 222 -10.11 -13.97 -4.92
C SER A 222 -9.12 -13.46 -3.88
N VAL A 223 -8.31 -14.36 -3.33
CA VAL A 223 -7.17 -14.04 -2.48
C VAL A 223 -5.93 -14.64 -3.11
N ILE A 224 -4.95 -13.79 -3.41
CA ILE A 224 -3.68 -14.17 -4.03
C ILE A 224 -2.56 -13.82 -3.07
N HIS A 225 -1.70 -14.79 -2.77
CA HIS A 225 -0.41 -14.58 -2.14
C HIS A 225 0.67 -14.58 -3.21
N VAL A 226 1.51 -13.55 -3.21
CA VAL A 226 2.72 -13.46 -4.03
C VAL A 226 3.92 -13.14 -3.15
N GLY A 227 5.05 -13.78 -3.47
CA GLY A 227 6.31 -13.50 -2.80
C GLY A 227 6.84 -12.10 -3.14
N VAL A 228 7.48 -11.43 -2.17
CA VAL A 228 8.09 -10.10 -2.40
C VAL A 228 9.09 -10.15 -3.56
N GLU A 229 9.81 -11.25 -3.75
CA GLU A 229 10.77 -11.44 -4.84
C GLU A 229 10.11 -11.48 -6.23
N THR A 230 8.86 -11.93 -6.30
CA THR A 230 8.07 -11.97 -7.53
C THR A 230 7.64 -10.56 -7.94
N VAL A 231 7.35 -9.71 -6.95
CA VAL A 231 7.03 -8.30 -7.20
C VAL A 231 8.29 -7.48 -7.42
N HIS A 232 9.30 -7.64 -6.55
CA HIS A 232 10.53 -6.87 -6.59
C HIS A 232 11.72 -7.59 -5.93
N ARG A 233 12.51 -8.30 -6.76
CA ARG A 233 13.70 -9.05 -6.33
C ARG A 233 14.73 -8.23 -5.52
N LYS A 234 15.00 -6.98 -5.91
CA LYS A 234 15.97 -6.12 -5.18
C LYS A 234 15.51 -5.83 -3.76
N LEU A 235 14.22 -5.59 -3.56
CA LEU A 235 13.65 -5.39 -2.24
C LEU A 235 13.73 -6.67 -1.40
N ALA A 236 13.47 -7.83 -2.00
CA ALA A 236 13.59 -9.11 -1.31
C ALA A 236 15.04 -9.40 -0.82
N ILE A 237 16.06 -9.02 -1.61
CA ILE A 237 17.47 -9.08 -1.19
C ILE A 237 17.73 -8.15 0.00
N ALA A 238 17.29 -6.88 -0.09
CA ALA A 238 17.46 -5.90 0.99
C ALA A 238 16.76 -6.35 2.30
N LEU A 239 15.67 -7.09 2.17
CA LEU A 239 14.93 -7.69 3.27
C LEU A 239 15.55 -8.99 3.81
N LYS A 240 16.59 -9.54 3.16
CA LYS A 240 17.24 -10.81 3.55
C LYS A 240 16.26 -11.98 3.63
N ILE A 241 15.31 -12.04 2.70
CA ILE A 241 14.33 -13.12 2.58
C ILE A 241 14.58 -14.03 1.36
N LEU A 242 15.67 -13.77 0.63
CA LEU A 242 16.22 -14.59 -0.45
C LEU A 242 17.56 -15.20 -0.04
#